data_AF-A0A9E2CLA3-F1
#
_entry.id   AF-A0A9E2CLA3-F1
#
_cell.length_a   1.000
_cell.length_b   1.000
_cell.length_c   1.000
_cell.angle_alpha   90.00
_cell.angle_beta   90.00
_cell.angle_gamma   90.00
#
_symmetry.space_group_name_H-M   'P 1'
#
loop_
_entity.id
_entity.type
_entity.pdbx_description
1 polymer ?
#
loop_
_entity_poly.entity_id
_entity_poly.type
_entity_poly.pdbx_seq_one_letter_code
_entity_poly.pdbx_strand_id
1 'polypeptide(L)'
;MGKEYTVACPESEHDTLIRSADHLNERMTTIRRRGKALGAEKIAVMAALNLTRELLENQGVDGQSVNEQAAAERVRQLRLDIDNTLSLEDR
;
A
#
# COMPACT_ATOMS: atom_id res chain seq x y z
N MET A 1 -9.95 14.24 13.67
CA MET A 1 -9.27 15.54 13.82
C MET A 1 -10.24 16.65 14.22
N GLY A 2 -11.40 16.32 14.81
CA GLY A 2 -12.34 17.29 15.40
C GLY A 2 -12.92 18.32 14.42
N LYS A 3 -12.77 18.09 13.11
CA LYS A 3 -13.26 18.97 12.04
C LYS A 3 -14.26 18.20 11.21
N GLU A 4 -15.39 18.83 10.95
CA GLU A 4 -16.44 18.32 10.08
C GLU A 4 -16.23 18.87 8.67
N TYR A 5 -16.41 18.01 7.67
CA TYR A 5 -16.25 18.34 6.26
C TYR A 5 -17.44 17.77 5.47
N THR A 6 -18.01 18.60 4.61
CA THR A 6 -19.06 18.17 3.67
C THR A 6 -18.40 17.82 2.34
N VAL A 7 -18.64 16.61 1.85
CA VAL A 7 -18.09 16.10 0.59
C VAL A 7 -19.23 15.55 -0.25
N ALA A 8 -19.25 15.88 -1.55
CA ALA A 8 -20.19 15.26 -2.48
C ALA A 8 -19.81 13.79 -2.68
N CYS A 9 -20.76 12.87 -2.43
CA CYS A 9 -20.53 11.44 -2.53
C CYS A 9 -21.74 10.76 -3.19
N PRO A 10 -21.56 9.95 -4.25
CA PRO A 10 -22.60 9.06 -4.74
C PRO A 10 -22.91 7.95 -3.73
N GLU A 11 -24.16 7.47 -3.68
CA GLU A 11 -24.57 6.43 -2.72
C GLU A 11 -23.71 5.16 -2.79
N SER A 12 -23.24 4.79 -3.99
CA SER A 12 -22.38 3.61 -4.21
C SER A 12 -20.99 3.72 -3.57
N GLU A 13 -20.51 4.94 -3.29
CA GLU A 13 -19.17 5.20 -2.77
C GLU A 13 -19.16 5.60 -1.30
N HIS A 14 -20.34 5.76 -0.68
CA HIS A 14 -20.47 6.25 0.69
C HIS A 14 -19.62 5.48 1.70
N ASP A 15 -19.75 4.14 1.71
CA ASP A 15 -18.99 3.30 2.65
C ASP A 15 -17.48 3.36 2.40
N THR A 16 -17.07 3.46 1.14
CA THR A 16 -15.67 3.61 0.76
C THR A 16 -15.13 4.96 1.23
N LEU A 17 -15.91 6.03 1.09
CA LEU A 17 -15.53 7.37 1.55
C LEU A 17 -15.40 7.42 3.07
N ILE A 18 -16.33 6.81 3.82
CA ILE A 18 -16.27 6.72 5.29
C ILE A 18 -15.01 5.98 5.73
N ARG A 19 -14.73 4.81 5.15
CA ARG A 19 -13.50 4.05 5.43
C ARG A 19 -12.23 4.85 5.13
N SER A 20 -12.25 5.61 4.03
CA SER A 20 -11.12 6.47 3.63
C SER A 20 -10.91 7.62 4.61
N ALA A 21 -12.00 8.24 5.09
CA ALA A 21 -11.95 9.30 6.09
C ALA A 21 -11.42 8.80 7.44
N ASP A 22 -11.86 7.62 7.88
CA ASP A 22 -11.37 6.98 9.11
C ASP A 22 -9.88 6.67 9.02
N HIS A 23 -9.43 6.10 7.89
CA HIS A 23 -8.03 5.80 7.66
C HIS A 23 -7.15 7.07 7.66
N LEU A 24 -7.61 8.14 6.99
CA LEU A 24 -6.93 9.43 7.03
C LEU A 24 -6.84 9.98 8.46
N ASN A 25 -7.94 9.91 9.21
CA ASN A 25 -8.03 10.40 10.58
C ASN A 25 -7.06 9.66 11.53
N GLU A 26 -6.95 8.34 11.39
CA GLU A 26 -5.98 7.52 12.12
C GLU A 26 -4.54 7.95 11.80
N ARG A 27 -4.22 8.13 10.51
CA ARG A 27 -2.90 8.56 10.07
C ARG A 27 -2.52 9.93 10.63
N MET A 28 -3.44 10.90 10.54
CA MET A 28 -3.27 12.24 11.11
C MET A 28 -3.08 12.18 12.64
N THR A 29 -3.80 11.30 13.34
CA THR A 29 -3.69 11.13 14.80
C THR A 29 -2.33 10.54 15.20
N THR A 30 -1.84 9.58 14.42
CA THR A 30 -0.51 8.99 14.59
C THR A 30 0.60 10.03 14.40
N ILE A 31 0.51 10.85 13.35
CA ILE A 31 1.49 11.92 13.08
C ILE A 31 1.48 12.95 14.22
N ARG A 32 0.29 13.34 14.70
CA ARG A 32 0.15 14.25 15.85
C ARG A 32 0.81 13.69 17.12
N ARG A 33 0.65 12.38 17.39
CA ARG A 33 1.26 11.72 18.55
C ARG A 33 2.79 11.66 18.51
N ARG A 34 3.41 11.68 17.32
CA ARG A 34 4.87 11.57 17.14
C ARG A 34 5.66 12.83 17.51
N GLY A 35 5.02 13.88 18.03
CA GLY A 35 5.72 14.77 18.97
C GLY A 35 6.33 16.06 18.41
N LYS A 36 5.77 16.65 17.36
CA LYS A 36 5.94 18.09 17.11
C LYS A 36 4.59 18.78 17.17
N ALA A 37 4.53 19.96 17.77
CA ALA A 37 3.37 20.85 17.78
C ALA A 37 3.10 21.40 16.36
N LEU A 38 2.69 20.50 15.47
CA LEU A 38 2.37 20.81 14.08
C LEU A 38 0.90 21.18 14.02
N GLY A 39 0.61 22.27 13.31
CA GLY A 39 -0.77 22.66 13.02
C GLY A 39 -1.48 21.58 12.19
N ALA A 40 -2.81 21.56 12.28
CA ALA A 40 -3.65 20.56 11.60
C ALA A 40 -3.41 20.50 10.08
N GLU A 41 -3.10 21.63 9.44
CA GLU A 41 -2.79 21.71 8.01
C GLU A 41 -1.52 20.92 7.66
N LYS A 42 -0.42 21.14 8.39
CA LYS A 42 0.83 20.38 8.19
C LYS A 42 0.64 18.89 8.45
N ILE A 43 -0.18 18.54 9.44
CA ILE A 43 -0.55 17.15 9.72
C ILE A 43 -1.29 16.54 8.53
N ALA A 44 -2.25 17.27 7.93
CA ALA A 44 -2.99 16.80 6.76
C ALA A 44 -2.08 16.58 5.55
N VAL A 45 -1.17 17.52 5.27
CA VAL A 45 -0.20 17.40 4.17
C VAL A 45 0.70 16.18 4.36
N MET A 46 1.27 15.97 5.55
CA MET A 46 2.10 14.79 5.80
C MET A 46 1.31 13.48 5.75
N ALA A 47 0.05 13.48 6.23
CA ALA A 47 -0.80 12.30 6.13
C ALA A 47 -1.07 11.94 4.66
N ALA A 48 -1.40 12.94 3.82
CA ALA A 48 -1.58 12.76 2.39
C ALA A 48 -0.31 12.21 1.72
N LEU A 49 0.86 12.82 1.98
CA LEU A 49 2.13 12.34 1.42
C LEU A 49 2.44 10.89 1.81
N ASN A 50 2.19 10.51 3.06
CA ASN A 50 2.43 9.15 3.52
C ASN A 50 1.50 8.13 2.85
N LEU A 51 0.22 8.48 2.67
CA LEU A 51 -0.76 7.62 2.00
C LEU A 51 -0.45 7.49 0.50
N THR A 52 -0.06 8.58 -0.16
CA THR A 52 0.36 8.54 -1.57
C THR A 52 1.59 7.68 -1.75
N ARG A 53 2.59 7.76 -0.86
CA ARG A 53 3.77 6.88 -0.90
C ARG A 53 3.35 5.40 -0.82
N GLU A 54 2.48 5.05 0.11
CA GLU A 54 2.01 3.66 0.25
C GLU A 54 1.24 3.18 -0.99
N LEU A 55 0.44 4.06 -1.61
CA LEU A 55 -0.24 3.76 -2.87
C LEU A 55 0.75 3.52 -4.01
N LEU A 56 1.79 4.36 -4.14
CA LEU A 56 2.83 4.21 -5.17
C LEU A 56 3.70 2.97 -4.96
N GLU A 57 4.01 2.64 -3.69
CA GLU A 57 4.70 1.40 -3.31
C GLU A 57 3.90 0.16 -3.73
N ASN A 58 2.58 0.18 -3.51
CA ASN A 58 1.67 -0.90 -3.91
C ASN A 58 1.41 -0.98 -5.42
N GLN A 59 1.59 0.13 -6.15
CA GLN A 59 1.53 0.16 -7.61
C GLN A 59 2.85 -0.27 -8.26
N GLY A 60 3.85 -0.65 -7.45
CA GLY A 60 5.14 -1.14 -7.93
C GLY A 60 6.01 -0.07 -8.59
N VAL A 61 5.68 1.22 -8.41
CA VAL A 61 6.39 2.34 -9.05
C VAL A 61 7.82 2.48 -8.49
N ASP A 62 8.06 2.05 -7.25
CA ASP A 62 9.35 2.28 -6.55
C ASP A 62 10.10 1.01 -6.07
N GLY A 63 9.60 -0.23 -6.26
CA GLY A 63 10.42 -1.38 -5.84
C GLY A 63 9.81 -2.79 -5.74
N GLN A 64 8.52 -3.01 -6.02
CA GLN A 64 7.98 -4.38 -6.04
C GLN A 64 8.44 -5.20 -7.25
N SER A 65 8.86 -4.54 -8.34
CA SER A 65 9.38 -5.21 -9.54
C SER A 65 10.57 -6.11 -9.26
N VAL A 66 11.47 -5.74 -8.34
CA VAL A 66 12.67 -6.54 -8.03
C VAL A 66 12.32 -7.82 -7.29
N ASN A 67 11.39 -7.78 -6.34
CA ASN A 67 11.01 -8.95 -5.56
C ASN A 67 10.11 -9.90 -6.38
N GLU A 68 9.26 -9.34 -7.24
CA GLU A 68 8.42 -10.12 -8.16
C GLU A 68 9.26 -10.79 -9.26
N GLN A 69 10.27 -10.09 -9.80
CA GLN A 69 11.25 -10.70 -10.71
C GLN A 69 12.06 -11.79 -10.04
N ALA A 70 12.57 -11.57 -8.82
CA ALA A 70 13.32 -12.58 -8.08
C ALA A 70 12.45 -13.80 -7.69
N ALA A 71 11.17 -13.57 -7.37
CA ALA A 71 10.21 -14.65 -7.13
C ALA A 71 9.91 -15.43 -8.43
N ALA A 72 9.71 -14.73 -9.55
CA ALA A 72 9.49 -15.35 -10.86
C ALA A 72 10.70 -16.18 -11.32
N GLU A 73 11.92 -15.69 -11.10
CA GLU A 73 13.17 -16.39 -11.40
C GLU A 73 13.28 -17.69 -10.59
N ARG A 74 12.98 -17.63 -9.27
CA ARG A 74 12.97 -18.82 -8.40
C ARG A 74 11.92 -19.84 -8.82
N VAL A 75 10.72 -19.40 -9.19
CA VAL A 75 9.68 -20.30 -9.72
C VAL A 75 10.12 -20.96 -11.03
N ARG A 76 10.87 -20.23 -11.89
CA ARG A 76 11.46 -20.79 -13.11
C ARG A 76 12.51 -21.84 -12.82
N GLN A 77 13.43 -21.57 -11.88
CA GLN A 77 14.45 -22.53 -11.47
C GLN A 77 13.82 -23.81 -10.91
N LEU A 78 12.82 -23.68 -10.03
CA LEU A 78 12.11 -24.84 -9.49
C LEU A 78 11.43 -25.68 -10.57
N ARG A 79 10.86 -25.05 -11.61
CA ARG A 79 10.31 -25.78 -12.76
C ARG A 79 11.38 -26.56 -13.52
N LEU A 80 12.53 -25.94 -13.77
CA LEU A 80 13.65 -26.60 -14.46
C LEU A 80 14.19 -27.78 -13.66
N ASP A 81 14.29 -27.65 -12.34
CA ASP A 81 14.76 -28.74 -11.48
C ASP A 81 13.77 -29.92 -11.47
N ILE A 82 12.46 -29.65 -11.50
CA ILE A 82 11.42 -30.67 -11.62
C ILE A 82 11.51 -31.38 -12.98
N ASP A 83 11.57 -30.64 -14.07
CA ASP A 83 11.67 -31.20 -15.43
C ASP A 83 12.94 -32.06 -15.59
N ASN A 84 14.06 -31.60 -15.03
CA ASN A 84 15.32 -32.33 -15.07
C ASN A 84 15.23 -33.64 -14.26
N THR A 85 14.64 -33.61 -13.06
CA THR A 85 14.45 -34.81 -12.22
C THR A 85 13.53 -35.84 -12.90
N LEU A 86 12.40 -35.39 -13.46
CA LEU A 86 11.48 -36.26 -14.19
C LEU A 86 12.14 -36.93 -15.41
N SER A 87 13.03 -36.20 -16.10
CA SER A 87 13.77 -36.76 -17.26
C SER A 87 14.82 -37.81 -16.88
N LEU A 88 15.27 -37.82 -15.62
CA LEU A 88 16.20 -38.80 -15.08
C LEU A 88 15.50 -40.07 -14.59
N GLU A 89 14.21 -39.99 -14.24
CA GLU A 89 13.40 -41.12 -13.78
C GLU A 89 12.81 -41.96 -14.92
N ASP A 90 12.73 -41.42 -16.14
CA ASP A 90 12.24 -42.11 -17.37
C ASP A 90 13.32 -42.95 -18.09
N ARG A 91 14.50 -43.14 -17.49
CA ARG A 91 15.62 -43.95 -18.02
C ARG A 91 15.94 -45.15 -17.13
#